data_AF-A0A7W3LTE8-F1
#
_entry.id   AF-A0A7W3LTE8-F1
#
_cell.length_a   1.000
_cell.length_b   1.000
_cell.length_c   1.000
_cell.angle_alpha   90.00
_cell.angle_beta   90.00
_cell.angle_gamma   90.00
#
_symmetry.space_group_name_H-M   'P 1'
#
loop_
_entity.id
_entity.type
_entity.pdbx_description
1 polymer ?
#
loop_
_entity_poly.entity_id
_entity_poly.type
_entity_poly.pdbx_seq_one_letter_code
_entity_poly.pdbx_strand_id
1 'polypeptide(L)'
;MPQPLPRRRHGRYQVVFEPPESDAEFISTTLGIAHLLAALADLVEDYRNDLIRRRMPAPIVAQWTTAAEELHEAAYNARNAATTFADIFEESRDIAAAGIRILGGRNAA
;
A
#
# COMPACT_ATOMS: atom_id res chain seq x y z
N MET A 1 12.47 47.58 -10.15
CA MET A 1 12.46 46.68 -8.98
C MET A 1 11.93 45.33 -9.45
N PRO A 2 12.68 44.21 -9.34
CA PRO A 2 12.12 42.91 -9.68
C PRO A 2 11.14 42.48 -8.59
N GLN A 3 9.93 42.11 -9.01
CA GLN A 3 8.84 41.68 -8.15
C GLN A 3 9.19 40.31 -7.52
N PRO A 4 9.06 40.11 -6.20
CA PRO A 4 9.36 38.83 -5.59
C PRO A 4 8.36 37.78 -6.09
N LEU A 5 8.87 36.66 -6.60
CA LEU A 5 8.07 35.53 -7.05
C LEU A 5 7.17 35.04 -5.90
N PRO A 6 5.90 34.68 -6.18
CA PRO A 6 5.00 34.18 -5.15
C PRO A 6 5.57 32.90 -4.53
N ARG A 7 5.73 32.92 -3.20
CA ARG A 7 6.10 31.73 -2.41
C ARG A 7 5.04 30.66 -2.65
N ARG A 8 5.39 29.57 -3.35
CA ARG A 8 4.58 28.36 -3.44
C ARG A 8 4.26 27.91 -2.01
N ARG A 9 2.99 27.94 -1.61
CA ARG A 9 2.51 27.30 -0.38
C ARG A 9 2.79 25.80 -0.55
N HIS A 10 3.73 25.26 0.23
CA HIS A 10 3.85 23.82 0.39
C HIS A 10 2.57 23.30 1.06
N GLY A 11 1.79 22.53 0.31
CA GLY A 11 0.66 21.79 0.87
C GLY A 11 1.19 20.78 1.87
N ARG A 12 0.62 20.74 3.08
CA ARG A 12 0.86 19.66 4.03
C ARG A 12 0.09 18.44 3.50
N TYR A 13 0.78 17.36 3.19
CA TYR A 13 0.15 16.08 2.88
C TYR A 13 0.05 15.29 4.17
N GLN A 14 -1.17 15.08 4.66
CA GLN A 14 -1.44 14.19 5.76
C GLN A 14 -2.30 13.04 5.23
N VAL A 15 -1.79 11.83 5.36
CA VAL A 15 -2.51 10.59 5.10
C VAL A 15 -2.61 9.87 6.43
N VAL A 16 -3.82 9.53 6.84
CA VAL A 16 -4.10 8.81 8.09
C VAL A 16 -4.80 7.51 7.72
N PHE A 17 -4.27 6.41 8.23
CA PHE A 17 -4.91 5.11 8.20
C PHE A 17 -5.21 4.73 9.65
N GLU A 18 -6.45 4.36 9.92
CA GLU A 18 -6.85 3.85 11.22
C GLU A 18 -6.64 2.33 11.24
N PRO A 19 -6.34 1.73 12.40
CA PRO A 19 -6.32 0.28 12.53
C PRO A 19 -7.68 -0.29 12.10
N PRO A 20 -7.71 -1.34 11.27
CA PRO A 20 -8.97 -1.94 10.85
C PRO A 20 -9.64 -2.66 12.03
N GLU A 21 -10.95 -2.53 12.15
CA GLU A 21 -11.76 -3.20 13.18
C GLU A 21 -12.37 -4.51 12.66
N SER A 22 -12.29 -4.75 11.35
CA SER A 22 -12.77 -5.99 10.71
C SER A 22 -11.90 -6.43 9.55
N ASP A 23 -12.07 -7.70 9.16
CA ASP A 23 -11.42 -8.32 8.01
C ASP A 23 -11.71 -7.56 6.70
N ALA A 24 -12.95 -7.12 6.51
CA ALA A 24 -13.37 -6.35 5.34
C ALA A 24 -12.73 -4.95 5.33
N GLU A 25 -12.60 -4.33 6.49
CA GLU A 25 -11.86 -3.06 6.64
C GLU A 25 -10.37 -3.23 6.40
N PHE A 26 -9.77 -4.33 6.87
CA PHE A 26 -8.37 -4.63 6.58
C PHE A 26 -8.13 -4.76 5.07
N ILE A 27 -8.95 -5.56 4.37
CA ILE A 27 -8.81 -5.78 2.93
C ILE A 27 -9.00 -4.45 2.18
N SER A 28 -10.09 -3.72 2.45
CA SER A 28 -10.40 -2.47 1.76
C SER A 28 -9.35 -1.37 2.02
N THR A 29 -8.91 -1.20 3.27
CA THR A 29 -7.88 -0.23 3.64
C THR A 29 -6.55 -0.57 2.98
N THR A 30 -6.15 -1.84 3.03
CA THR A 30 -4.90 -2.31 2.43
C THR A 30 -4.88 -2.12 0.91
N LEU A 31 -5.99 -2.42 0.22
CA LEU A 31 -6.14 -2.16 -1.21
C LEU A 31 -6.14 -0.65 -1.52
N GLY A 32 -6.73 0.16 -0.65
CA GLY A 32 -6.66 1.62 -0.73
C GLY A 32 -5.23 2.15 -0.61
N ILE A 33 -4.45 1.62 0.34
CA ILE A 33 -3.02 1.91 0.49
C ILE A 33 -2.26 1.52 -0.78
N ALA A 34 -2.50 0.32 -1.31
CA ALA A 34 -1.86 -0.12 -2.54
C ALA A 34 -2.14 0.82 -3.72
N HIS A 35 -3.40 1.26 -3.88
CA HIS A 35 -3.77 2.20 -4.93
C HIS A 35 -3.08 3.56 -4.74
N LEU A 36 -3.05 4.07 -3.51
CA LEU A 36 -2.37 5.32 -3.19
C LEU A 36 -0.88 5.27 -3.51
N LEU A 37 -0.19 4.19 -3.12
CA LEU A 37 1.24 4.01 -3.36
C LEU A 37 1.56 3.94 -4.86
N ALA A 38 0.75 3.20 -5.63
CA ALA A 38 0.90 3.14 -7.09
C ALA A 38 0.68 4.51 -7.74
N ALA A 39 -0.36 5.24 -7.34
CA ALA A 39 -0.62 6.59 -7.85
C ALA A 39 0.51 7.57 -7.48
N LEU A 40 1.10 7.43 -6.28
CA LEU A 40 2.25 8.24 -5.89
C LEU A 40 3.50 7.89 -6.71
N ALA A 41 3.71 6.61 -7.02
CA ALA A 41 4.79 6.17 -7.90
C ALA A 41 4.68 6.84 -9.28
N ASP A 42 3.50 6.83 -9.89
CA ASP A 42 3.25 7.50 -11.17
C ASP A 42 3.57 9.00 -11.13
N LEU A 43 3.17 9.69 -10.05
CA LEU A 43 3.49 11.10 -9.84
C LEU A 43 5.00 11.35 -9.67
N VAL A 44 5.71 10.43 -9.02
CA VAL A 44 7.17 10.49 -8.87
C VAL A 44 7.85 10.27 -10.23
N GLU A 45 7.34 9.36 -11.05
CA GLU A 45 7.83 9.16 -12.43
C GLU A 45 7.63 10.40 -13.30
N ASP A 46 6.47 11.04 -13.21
CA ASP A 46 6.19 12.30 -13.91
C ASP A 46 7.18 13.40 -13.49
N TYR A 47 7.44 13.51 -12.19
CA TYR A 47 8.42 14.45 -11.66
C TYR A 47 9.85 14.12 -12.12
N ARG A 48 10.25 12.85 -12.10
CA ARG A 48 11.53 12.38 -12.67
C ARG A 48 11.64 12.79 -14.14
N ASN A 49 10.58 12.57 -14.93
CA ASN A 49 10.54 12.91 -16.35
C ASN A 49 10.67 14.42 -16.58
N ASP A 50 10.07 15.25 -15.70
CA ASP A 50 10.28 16.70 -15.68
C ASP A 50 11.75 17.07 -15.41
N LEU A 51 12.42 16.40 -14.46
CA LEU A 51 13.84 16.64 -14.15
C LEU A 51 14.76 16.27 -15.33
N ILE A 52 14.46 15.18 -16.03
CA ILE A 52 15.17 14.79 -17.26
C ILE A 52 15.02 15.88 -18.32
N ARG A 53 13.79 16.36 -18.56
CA ARG A 53 13.52 17.45 -19.51
C ARG A 53 14.27 18.74 -19.16
N ARG A 54 14.53 18.98 -17.87
CA ARG A 54 15.33 20.10 -17.35
C ARG A 54 16.83 19.86 -17.37
N ARG A 55 17.30 18.73 -17.90
CA ARG A 55 18.72 18.33 -17.98
C ARG A 55 19.41 18.26 -16.61
N MET A 56 18.69 17.79 -15.60
CA MET A 56 19.28 17.54 -14.29
C MET A 56 20.36 16.44 -14.39
N PRO A 57 21.42 16.50 -13.56
CA PRO A 57 22.45 15.47 -13.52
C PRO A 57 21.88 14.06 -13.32
N ALA A 58 22.42 13.09 -14.07
CA ALA A 58 21.95 11.70 -14.03
C ALA A 58 21.92 11.09 -12.61
N PRO A 59 22.91 11.33 -11.72
CA PRO A 59 22.84 10.81 -10.35
C PRO A 59 21.63 11.32 -9.55
N ILE A 60 21.15 12.54 -9.84
CA ILE A 60 19.96 13.10 -9.18
C ILE A 60 18.71 12.43 -9.71
N VAL A 61 18.59 12.28 -11.03
CA VAL A 61 17.45 11.62 -11.68
C VAL A 61 17.35 10.15 -11.26
N ALA A 62 18.48 9.45 -11.14
CA ALA A 62 18.53 8.04 -10.77
C ALA A 62 17.84 7.75 -9.43
N GLN A 63 17.99 8.63 -8.44
CA GLN A 63 17.32 8.46 -7.14
C GLN A 63 15.79 8.49 -7.27
N TRP A 64 15.25 9.28 -8.20
CA TRP A 64 13.81 9.34 -8.45
C TRP A 64 13.29 8.15 -9.25
N THR A 65 14.14 7.50 -10.06
CA THR A 65 13.81 6.20 -10.65
C THR A 65 13.63 5.15 -9.56
N THR A 66 14.62 5.01 -8.67
CA THR A 66 14.56 4.07 -7.55
C THR A 66 13.36 4.34 -6.65
N ALA A 67 13.08 5.60 -6.32
CA ALA A 67 11.93 5.95 -5.49
C ALA A 67 10.59 5.53 -6.11
N ALA A 68 10.40 5.68 -7.43
CA ALA A 68 9.19 5.22 -8.10
C ALA A 68 9.07 3.69 -8.09
N GLU A 69 10.18 2.98 -8.34
CA GLU A 69 10.22 1.51 -8.31
C GLU A 69 9.87 0.97 -6.91
N GLU A 70 10.46 1.55 -5.86
CA GLU A 70 10.17 1.16 -4.47
C GLU A 70 8.71 1.42 -4.08
N LEU A 71 8.09 2.48 -4.61
CA LEU A 71 6.67 2.76 -4.37
C LEU A 71 5.75 1.76 -5.09
N HIS A 72 6.08 1.37 -6.33
CA HIS A 72 5.35 0.30 -7.03
C HIS A 72 5.48 -1.04 -6.32
N GLU A 73 6.67 -1.36 -5.83
CA GLU A 73 6.92 -2.57 -5.05
C GLU A 73 6.15 -2.54 -3.72
N ALA A 74 6.14 -1.40 -3.01
CA ALA A 74 5.33 -1.24 -1.80
C ALA A 74 3.82 -1.40 -2.10
N ALA A 75 3.35 -0.86 -3.23
CA ALA A 75 1.96 -1.04 -3.67
C ALA A 75 1.64 -2.52 -3.94
N TYR A 76 2.56 -3.25 -4.59
CA TYR A 76 2.43 -4.69 -4.83
C TYR A 76 2.38 -5.47 -3.51
N ASN A 77 3.26 -5.17 -2.57
CA ASN A 77 3.28 -5.81 -1.25
C ASN A 77 1.99 -5.56 -0.46
N ALA A 78 1.44 -4.35 -0.53
CA ALA A 78 0.13 -4.07 0.06
C ALA A 78 -0.97 -4.93 -0.59
N ARG A 79 -1.05 -5.01 -1.92
CA ARG A 79 -2.03 -5.91 -2.59
C ARG A 79 -1.87 -7.35 -2.14
N ASN A 80 -0.63 -7.84 -2.09
CA ASN A 80 -0.36 -9.21 -1.66
C ASN A 80 -0.77 -9.46 -0.22
N ALA A 81 -0.58 -8.50 0.69
CA ALA A 81 -1.06 -8.63 2.05
C ALA A 81 -2.59 -8.79 2.12
N ALA A 82 -3.34 -8.02 1.31
CA ALA A 82 -4.79 -8.16 1.22
C ALA A 82 -5.21 -9.52 0.65
N THR A 83 -4.58 -9.98 -0.44
CA THR A 83 -4.87 -11.29 -1.05
C THR A 83 -4.53 -12.43 -0.11
N THR A 84 -3.32 -12.41 0.48
CA THR A 84 -2.85 -13.46 1.41
C THR A 84 -3.78 -13.57 2.62
N PHE A 85 -4.24 -12.43 3.14
CA PHE A 85 -5.19 -12.41 4.24
C PHE A 85 -6.53 -13.05 3.83
N ALA A 86 -7.05 -12.72 2.66
CA ALA A 86 -8.28 -13.32 2.15
C ALA A 86 -8.15 -14.84 1.99
N ASP A 87 -7.03 -15.32 1.44
CA ASP A 87 -6.76 -16.76 1.24
C ASP A 87 -6.70 -17.51 2.57
N ILE A 88 -5.93 -17.00 3.55
CA ILE A 88 -5.81 -17.61 4.89
C ILE A 88 -7.16 -17.61 5.62
N PHE A 89 -7.94 -16.54 5.46
CA PHE A 89 -9.23 -16.43 6.14
C PHE A 89 -10.27 -17.36 5.53
N GLU A 90 -10.27 -17.54 4.21
CA GLU A 90 -11.11 -18.53 3.52
C GLU A 90 -10.77 -19.95 4.00
N GLU A 91 -9.48 -20.31 4.06
CA GLU A 91 -9.03 -21.59 4.63
C GLU A 91 -9.48 -21.78 6.09
N SER A 92 -9.33 -20.73 6.90
CA SER A 92 -9.75 -20.76 8.31
C SER A 92 -11.26 -20.93 8.46
N ARG A 93 -12.06 -20.32 7.56
CA ARG A 93 -13.52 -20.48 7.54
C ARG A 93 -13.91 -21.89 7.13
N ASP A 94 -13.23 -22.49 6.15
CA ASP A 94 -13.47 -23.86 5.72
C ASP A 94 -13.16 -24.87 6.84
N ILE A 95 -12.05 -24.67 7.57
CA ILE A 95 -11.70 -25.47 8.75
C ILE A 95 -12.76 -25.31 9.85
N ALA A 96 -13.20 -24.08 10.12
CA ALA A 96 -14.23 -23.81 11.11
C ALA A 96 -15.59 -24.42 10.71
N ALA A 97 -15.95 -24.36 9.43
CA ALA A 97 -17.17 -24.95 8.88
C ALA A 97 -17.15 -26.47 8.84
N ALA A 98 -15.98 -27.08 8.62
CA ALA A 98 -15.76 -28.52 8.76
C ALA A 98 -15.95 -29.00 10.22
N GLY A 99 -15.98 -28.05 11.18
CA GLY A 99 -16.24 -28.26 12.58
C GLY A 99 -15.02 -28.86 13.28
N ILE A 100 -14.55 -28.19 14.33
CA ILE A 100 -13.77 -28.88 15.36
C ILE A 100 -14.67 -29.99 15.91
N ARG A 101 -14.56 -31.20 15.38
CA ARG A 101 -15.04 -32.41 16.04
C ARG A 101 -14.18 -32.58 17.29
N ILE A 102 -14.58 -31.94 18.37
CA ILE A 102 -14.15 -32.36 19.70
C ILE A 102 -14.73 -33.77 19.85
N LEU A 103 -13.90 -34.79 19.62
CA LEU A 103 -14.18 -36.18 20.00
C LEU A 103 -14.16 -36.26 21.53
N GLY A 104 -15.14 -35.63 22.15
CA GLY A 104 -15.32 -35.57 23.58
C GLY A 104 -16.57 -36.36 23.98
N GLY A 105 -16.38 -37.60 24.41
CA GLY A 105 -17.29 -38.25 25.35
C GLY A 105 -17.80 -39.64 24.96
N ARG A 106 -17.06 -40.69 25.36
CA ARG A 106 -17.48 -41.58 26.46
C ARG A 106 -16.41 -42.65 26.72
N ASN A 107 -15.68 -42.50 27.82
CA ASN A 107 -15.53 -43.65 28.71
C ASN A 107 -16.91 -43.83 29.36
N ALA A 108 -17.60 -44.92 29.06
CA ALA A 108 -18.80 -45.34 29.76
C ALA A 108 -18.77 -46.85 29.95
N ALA A 109 -18.50 -47.22 31.22
CA ALA A 109 -18.67 -48.51 31.88
C ALA A 109 -17.82 -49.69 31.38
#